data_AF-A0A1V4XUH7-F1
#
_entry.id   AF-A0A1V4XUH7-F1
#
_cell.length_a   1.000
_cell.length_b   1.000
_cell.length_c   1.000
_cell.angle_alpha   90.00
_cell.angle_beta   90.00
_cell.angle_gamma   90.00
#
_symmetry.space_group_name_H-M   'P 1'
#
loop_
_entity.id
_entity.type
_entity.pdbx_description
1 polymer ?
#
loop_
_entity_poly.entity_id
_entity_poly.type
_entity_poly.pdbx_seq_one_letter_code
_entity_poly.pdbx_strand_id
1 'polypeptide(L)'
;MILPQKNLQDILQEEFLQEKAEVLSRASEQVSRILEQLQNLEDDIDQLLSCFNGRQSGNAMSGIEKIDNWMPKSMVIEEINKKISQYNDLRENAKLRYHYLIITREALGMRRHHWVEKFYQIPERKGHLCDL
;
A
#
# COMPACT_ATOMS: atom_id res chain seq x y z
N MET A 1 36.81 17.54 29.25
CA MET A 1 35.54 18.12 28.75
C MET A 1 34.44 17.71 29.71
N ILE A 2 33.86 18.67 30.44
CA ILE A 2 32.68 18.42 31.29
C ILE A 2 31.48 18.73 30.41
N LEU A 3 30.64 17.74 30.11
CA LEU A 3 29.37 17.98 29.43
C LEU A 3 28.51 18.86 30.35
N PRO A 4 27.94 19.97 29.85
CA PRO A 4 27.06 20.80 30.68
C PRO A 4 25.87 19.95 31.14
N GLN A 5 25.57 20.00 32.44
CA GLN A 5 24.37 19.34 32.97
C GLN A 5 23.16 20.02 32.32
N LYS A 6 22.37 19.26 31.53
CA LYS A 6 21.10 19.73 30.98
C LYS A 6 20.20 20.14 32.15
N ASN A 7 19.61 21.34 32.07
CA ASN A 7 18.65 21.78 33.05
C ASN A 7 17.35 20.97 32.87
N LEU A 8 16.51 20.85 33.90
CA LEU A 8 15.22 20.15 33.85
C LEU A 8 14.35 20.61 32.67
N GLN A 9 14.41 21.90 32.33
CA GLN A 9 13.70 22.46 31.17
C GLN A 9 14.18 21.87 29.83
N ASP A 10 15.49 21.66 29.69
CA ASP A 10 16.07 21.07 28.47
C ASP A 10 15.66 19.60 28.32
N ILE A 11 15.62 18.86 29.44
CA ILE A 11 15.17 17.47 29.48
C ILE A 11 13.70 17.37 29.05
N LEU A 12 12.82 18.19 29.62
CA LEU A 12 11.39 18.19 29.28
C LEU A 12 11.15 18.59 27.81
N GLN A 13 11.91 19.54 27.27
CA GLN A 13 11.82 19.91 25.86
C GLN A 13 12.25 18.77 24.93
N GLU A 14 13.32 18.05 25.29
CA GLU A 14 13.81 16.91 24.52
C GLU A 14 12.82 15.75 24.55
N GLU A 15 12.27 15.40 25.71
CA GLU A 15 11.23 14.37 25.83
C GLU A 15 10.01 14.71 24.97
N PHE A 16 9.55 15.96 25.03
CA PHE A 16 8.43 16.40 24.20
C PHE A 16 8.72 16.35 22.70
N LEU A 17 9.94 16.68 22.27
CA LEU A 17 10.36 16.54 20.88
C LEU A 17 10.43 15.07 20.45
N GLN A 18 10.88 14.19 21.34
CA GLN A 18 10.95 12.76 21.10
C GLN A 18 9.56 12.14 20.95
N GLU A 19 8.61 12.49 21.83
CA GLU A 19 7.22 12.04 21.73
C GLU A 19 6.58 12.47 20.40
N LYS A 20 6.80 13.72 19.98
CA LYS A 20 6.32 14.22 18.68
C LYS A 20 6.91 13.45 17.51
N ALA A 21 8.21 13.19 17.55
CA ALA A 21 8.90 12.42 16.52
C ALA A 21 8.34 10.99 16.44
N GLU A 22 8.07 10.36 17.58
CA GLU A 22 7.51 9.02 17.65
C GLU A 22 6.08 8.95 17.07
N VAL A 23 5.22 9.92 17.43
CA VAL A 23 3.85 10.01 16.89
C VAL A 23 3.87 10.15 15.36
N LEU A 24 4.74 11.01 14.83
CA LEU A 24 4.93 11.17 13.38
C LEU A 24 5.46 9.89 12.73
N SER A 25 6.45 9.25 13.35
CA SER A 25 7.03 7.99 12.86
C SER A 25 5.95 6.93 12.71
N ARG A 26 5.15 6.71 13.75
CA ARG A 26 4.05 5.73 13.75
C ARG A 26 3.02 6.03 12.66
N ALA A 27 2.61 7.30 12.51
CA ALA A 27 1.67 7.69 11.46
C ALA A 27 2.25 7.45 10.05
N SER A 28 3.52 7.80 9.85
CA SER A 28 4.23 7.63 8.59
C SER A 28 4.40 6.15 8.21
N GLU A 29 4.72 5.32 9.18
CA GLU A 29 4.92 3.88 9.01
C GLU A 29 3.60 3.18 8.67
N GLN A 30 2.48 3.59 9.26
CA GLN A 30 1.17 3.06 8.89
C GLN A 30 0.83 3.31 7.43
N VAL A 31 1.13 4.49 6.90
CA VAL A 31 0.91 4.78 5.47
C VAL A 31 1.85 3.92 4.61
N SER A 32 3.15 3.87 4.95
CA SER A 32 4.12 3.05 4.21
C SER A 32 3.71 1.58 4.13
N ARG A 33 3.30 0.98 5.25
CA ARG A 33 2.89 -0.44 5.30
C ARG A 33 1.67 -0.72 4.42
N ILE A 34 0.68 0.18 4.38
CA ILE A 34 -0.49 -0.02 3.53
C ILE A 34 -0.13 0.13 2.05
N LEU A 35 0.74 1.08 1.70
CA LEU A 35 1.22 1.22 0.32
C LEU A 35 2.01 -0.01 -0.14
N GLU A 36 2.83 -0.60 0.74
CA GLU A 36 3.51 -1.86 0.47
C GLU A 36 2.52 -3.01 0.26
N GLN A 37 1.48 -3.11 1.08
CA GLN A 37 0.41 -4.10 0.90
C GLN A 37 -0.35 -3.90 -0.42
N LEU A 38 -0.59 -2.65 -0.83
CA LEU A 38 -1.20 -2.33 -2.13
C LEU A 38 -0.33 -2.80 -3.28
N GLN A 39 0.99 -2.55 -3.22
CA GLN A 39 1.93 -2.99 -4.24
C GLN A 39 1.95 -4.52 -4.36
N ASN A 40 2.03 -5.23 -3.24
CA ASN A 40 2.01 -6.70 -3.25
C ASN A 40 0.72 -7.25 -3.87
N LEU A 41 -0.43 -6.63 -3.57
CA LEU A 41 -1.71 -7.06 -4.12
C LEU A 41 -1.86 -6.70 -5.61
N GLU A 42 -1.27 -5.59 -6.04
CA GLU A 42 -1.15 -5.23 -7.45
C GLU A 42 -0.30 -6.25 -8.22
N ASP A 43 0.87 -6.63 -7.68
CA ASP A 43 1.75 -7.64 -8.27
C ASP A 43 1.04 -9.01 -8.37
N ASP A 44 0.28 -9.39 -7.34
CA ASP A 44 -0.56 -10.60 -7.34
C ASP A 44 -1.63 -10.57 -8.46
N ILE A 45 -2.31 -9.44 -8.63
CA ILE A 45 -3.33 -9.25 -9.67
C ILE A 45 -2.68 -9.37 -11.05
N ASP A 46 -1.53 -8.74 -11.25
CA ASP A 46 -0.81 -8.73 -12.53
C ASP A 46 -0.26 -10.12 -12.89
N GLN A 47 0.19 -10.90 -11.90
CA GLN A 47 0.59 -12.30 -12.09
C GLN A 47 -0.60 -13.18 -12.51
N LEU A 48 -1.77 -13.01 -11.88
CA LEU A 48 -2.98 -13.75 -12.25
C LEU A 48 -3.47 -13.37 -13.65
N LEU A 49 -3.48 -12.09 -13.99
CA LEU A 49 -3.81 -11.59 -15.32
C LEU A 49 -2.88 -12.17 -16.39
N SER A 50 -1.57 -12.21 -16.11
CA SER A 50 -0.57 -12.77 -17.03
C SER A 50 -0.78 -14.26 -17.26
N CYS A 51 -1.05 -15.03 -16.19
CA CYS A 51 -1.38 -16.45 -16.28
C CYS A 51 -2.68 -16.69 -17.08
N PHE A 52 -3.70 -15.88 -16.83
CA PHE A 52 -4.99 -15.98 -17.51
C PHE A 52 -4.88 -15.68 -19.01
N ASN A 53 -4.16 -14.62 -19.39
CA ASN A 53 -3.94 -14.26 -20.79
C ASN A 53 -3.05 -15.28 -21.52
N GLY A 54 -2.03 -15.82 -20.85
CA GLY A 54 -1.18 -16.89 -21.40
C GLY A 54 -1.94 -18.18 -21.69
N ARG A 55 -2.97 -18.51 -20.88
CA ARG A 55 -3.90 -19.62 -21.16
C ARG A 55 -4.80 -19.35 -22.36
N GLN A 56 -5.27 -18.12 -22.54
CA GLN A 56 -6.12 -17.74 -23.67
C GLN A 56 -5.37 -17.66 -25.00
N SER A 57 -4.09 -17.28 -25.00
CA SER A 57 -3.30 -17.06 -26.23
C SER A 57 -2.81 -18.33 -26.93
N GLY A 58 -2.97 -19.52 -26.33
CA GLY A 58 -2.77 -20.81 -27.01
C GLY A 58 -1.49 -20.91 -27.85
N ASN A 59 -0.30 -20.66 -27.28
CA ASN A 59 0.92 -21.00 -27.99
C ASN A 59 1.10 -22.53 -27.96
N ALA A 60 0.52 -23.17 -28.98
CA ALA A 60 0.59 -24.60 -29.23
C ALA A 60 1.99 -24.95 -29.75
N MET A 61 2.90 -25.32 -28.86
CA MET A 61 4.07 -26.08 -29.26
C MET A 61 4.48 -27.06 -28.15
N SER A 62 4.54 -28.33 -28.56
CA SER A 62 5.13 -29.48 -27.88
C SER A 62 4.34 -30.08 -26.71
N GLY A 63 3.86 -31.31 -26.97
CA GLY A 63 3.21 -32.19 -26.01
C GLY A 63 4.07 -32.47 -24.78
N ILE A 64 3.45 -32.26 -23.64
CA ILE A 64 3.36 -33.15 -22.49
C ILE A 64 2.01 -32.78 -21.85
N GLU A 65 1.26 -33.80 -21.50
CA GLU A 65 -0.12 -33.79 -20.98
C GLU A 65 -0.37 -32.62 -20.00
N LYS A 66 -1.11 -31.59 -20.46
CA LYS A 66 -1.59 -30.52 -19.58
C LYS A 66 -2.82 -31.03 -18.80
N ILE A 67 -2.56 -31.86 -17.81
CA ILE A 67 -3.45 -32.09 -16.68
C ILE A 67 -3.46 -30.80 -15.85
N ASP A 68 -4.17 -29.75 -16.30
CA ASP A 68 -4.59 -28.66 -15.38
C ASP A 68 -5.64 -27.67 -15.96
N ASN A 69 -6.59 -28.15 -16.77
CA ASN A 69 -7.65 -27.29 -17.32
C ASN A 69 -8.97 -27.42 -16.53
N TRP A 70 -8.93 -27.26 -15.20
CA TRP A 70 -10.10 -27.58 -14.35
C TRP A 70 -10.87 -26.38 -13.75
N MET A 71 -10.48 -25.13 -14.03
CA MET A 71 -11.29 -23.96 -13.62
C MET A 71 -12.01 -23.30 -14.80
N PRO A 72 -13.34 -23.09 -14.71
CA PRO A 72 -14.08 -22.24 -15.64
C PRO A 72 -13.50 -20.83 -15.70
N LYS A 73 -13.50 -20.22 -16.90
CA LYS A 73 -13.05 -18.83 -17.15
C LYS A 73 -13.67 -17.84 -16.15
N SER A 74 -14.97 -17.98 -15.90
CA SER A 74 -15.73 -17.16 -14.95
C SER A 74 -15.19 -17.24 -13.52
N MET A 75 -14.73 -18.42 -13.08
CA MET A 75 -14.20 -18.62 -11.74
C MET A 75 -12.83 -17.95 -11.55
N VAL A 76 -12.01 -17.91 -12.61
CA VAL A 76 -10.74 -17.17 -12.59
C VAL A 76 -10.98 -15.66 -12.60
N ILE A 77 -11.96 -15.19 -13.39
CA ILE A 77 -12.36 -13.78 -13.41
C ILE A 77 -12.94 -13.35 -12.05
N GLU A 78 -13.72 -14.20 -11.40
CA GLU A 78 -14.24 -13.96 -10.06
C GLU A 78 -13.11 -13.80 -9.02
N GLU A 79 -12.11 -14.68 -9.05
CA GLU A 79 -10.97 -14.59 -8.13
C GLU A 79 -10.12 -13.32 -8.37
N ILE A 80 -9.90 -12.95 -9.63
CA ILE A 80 -9.23 -11.67 -9.96
C ILE A 80 -10.07 -10.48 -9.46
N ASN A 81 -11.38 -10.50 -9.70
CA ASN A 81 -12.29 -9.45 -9.25
C ASN A 81 -12.34 -9.33 -7.73
N LYS A 82 -12.23 -10.45 -7.00
CA LYS A 82 -12.12 -10.46 -5.55
C LYS A 82 -10.85 -9.78 -5.07
N LYS A 83 -9.70 -10.05 -5.68
CA LYS A 83 -8.44 -9.35 -5.37
C LYS A 83 -8.51 -7.86 -5.73
N ILE A 84 -9.15 -7.50 -6.85
CA ILE A 84 -9.39 -6.09 -7.23
C ILE A 84 -10.25 -5.38 -6.17
N SER A 85 -11.28 -6.04 -5.63
CA SER A 85 -12.09 -5.50 -4.54
C SER A 85 -11.25 -5.29 -3.27
N GLN A 86 -10.45 -6.28 -2.87
CA GLN A 86 -9.54 -6.17 -1.73
C GLN A 86 -8.54 -5.02 -1.91
N TYR A 87 -8.01 -4.84 -3.12
CA TYR A 87 -7.11 -3.74 -3.46
C TYR A 87 -7.81 -2.39 -3.31
N ASN A 88 -9.03 -2.27 -3.81
CA ASN A 88 -9.80 -1.04 -3.72
C ASN A 88 -10.19 -0.71 -2.27
N ASP A 89 -10.52 -1.70 -1.44
CA ASP A 89 -10.79 -1.51 0.00
C ASP A 89 -9.53 -1.04 0.74
N LEU A 90 -8.39 -1.68 0.46
CA LEU A 90 -7.11 -1.31 1.04
C LEU A 90 -6.67 0.10 0.60
N ARG A 91 -6.99 0.49 -0.63
CA ARG A 91 -6.76 1.84 -1.16
C ARG A 91 -7.54 2.89 -0.38
N GLU A 92 -8.82 2.64 -0.06
CA GLU A 92 -9.58 3.57 0.78
C GLU A 92 -9.00 3.64 2.20
N ASN A 93 -8.45 2.54 2.73
CA ASN A 93 -7.71 2.57 3.99
C ASN A 93 -6.43 3.43 3.90
N ALA A 94 -5.69 3.32 2.79
CA ALA A 94 -4.49 4.12 2.53
C ALA A 94 -4.80 5.62 2.57
N LYS A 95 -5.91 6.04 1.93
CA LYS A 95 -6.37 7.43 1.97
C LYS A 95 -6.68 7.90 3.38
N LEU A 96 -7.34 7.06 4.19
CA LEU A 96 -7.65 7.39 5.58
C LEU A 96 -6.37 7.58 6.40
N ARG A 97 -5.40 6.66 6.29
CA ARG A 97 -4.11 6.77 7.00
C ARG A 97 -3.32 7.98 6.54
N TYR A 98 -3.28 8.24 5.24
CA TYR A 98 -2.66 9.43 4.67
C TYR A 98 -3.28 10.70 5.24
N HIS A 99 -4.60 10.77 5.32
CA HIS A 99 -5.31 11.90 5.91
C HIS A 99 -4.94 12.11 7.39
N TYR A 100 -4.85 11.04 8.18
CA TYR A 100 -4.37 11.12 9.56
C TYR A 100 -2.92 11.57 9.69
N LEU A 101 -2.04 11.17 8.78
CA LEU A 101 -0.66 11.68 8.74
C LEU A 101 -0.64 13.20 8.51
N ILE A 102 -1.46 13.71 7.59
CA ILE A 102 -1.57 15.15 7.34
C ILE A 102 -2.09 15.89 8.59
N ILE A 103 -3.19 15.42 9.19
CA ILE A 103 -3.73 16.04 10.41
C ILE A 103 -2.69 16.05 11.53
N THR A 104 -1.98 14.94 11.72
CA THR A 104 -0.93 14.82 12.75
C THR A 104 0.19 15.83 12.52
N ARG A 105 0.64 15.98 11.27
CA ARG A 105 1.64 17.00 10.89
C ARG A 105 1.15 18.41 11.17
N GLU A 106 -0.09 18.72 10.82
CA GLU A 106 -0.68 20.05 11.02
C GLU A 106 -0.85 20.40 12.50
N ALA A 107 -1.31 19.45 13.32
CA ALA A 107 -1.40 19.60 14.76
C ALA A 107 -0.03 19.88 15.41
N LEU A 108 1.05 19.40 14.80
CA LEU A 108 2.43 19.67 15.20
C LEU A 108 3.04 20.92 14.55
N GLY A 109 2.26 21.68 13.77
CA GLY A 109 2.66 22.94 13.14
C GLY A 109 3.33 22.80 11.76
N MET A 110 3.37 21.61 11.18
CA MET A 110 3.98 21.35 9.87
C MET A 110 2.96 21.57 8.74
N ARG A 111 3.05 22.69 8.03
CA ARG A 111 2.04 23.13 7.04
C ARG A 111 2.41 22.88 5.57
N ARG A 112 3.65 22.47 5.27
CA ARG A 112 4.10 22.21 3.89
C ARG A 112 4.01 20.70 3.61
N HIS A 113 3.08 20.34 2.72
CA HIS A 113 2.76 18.92 2.44
C HIS A 113 3.25 18.40 1.08
N HIS A 114 3.80 19.25 0.21
CA HIS A 114 4.25 18.85 -1.13
C HIS A 114 5.21 17.64 -1.18
N TRP A 115 6.07 17.46 -0.17
CA TRP A 115 6.91 16.27 -0.09
C TRP A 115 6.12 15.02 0.32
N VAL A 116 5.12 15.16 1.18
CA VAL A 116 4.28 14.04 1.65
C VAL A 116 3.51 13.44 0.49
N GLU A 117 2.95 14.28 -0.38
CA GLU A 117 2.25 13.83 -1.61
C GLU A 117 3.18 13.04 -2.54
N LYS A 118 4.45 13.45 -2.65
CA LYS A 118 5.45 12.74 -3.47
C LYS A 118 5.88 11.40 -2.86
N PHE A 119 6.04 11.33 -1.54
CA PHE A 119 6.51 10.13 -0.86
C PHE A 119 5.41 9.07 -0.67
N TYR A 120 4.15 9.49 -0.54
CA TYR A 120 3.03 8.63 -0.24
C TYR A 120 1.96 8.67 -1.34
N GLN A 121 2.39 8.51 -2.58
CA GLN A 121 1.48 8.48 -3.72
C GLN A 121 0.58 7.24 -3.62
N ILE A 122 -0.72 7.46 -3.45
CA ILE A 122 -1.71 6.38 -3.45
C ILE A 122 -2.05 6.06 -4.90
N PRO A 123 -1.93 4.79 -5.34
CA PRO A 123 -2.19 4.40 -6.72
C PRO A 123 -3.69 4.54 -7.07
N GLU A 124 -4.01 4.47 -8.35
CA GLU A 124 -5.40 4.62 -8.82
C GLU A 124 -6.27 3.40 -8.51
N ARG A 125 -7.59 3.61 -8.54
CA ARG A 125 -8.58 2.54 -8.35
C ARG A 125 -8.54 1.58 -9.55
N LYS A 126 -8.57 0.27 -9.30
CA LYS A 126 -8.65 -0.74 -10.36
C LYS A 126 -10.11 -1.06 -10.71
N GLY A 127 -10.40 -1.21 -12.00
CA GLY A 127 -11.71 -1.62 -12.51
C GLY A 127 -11.86 -3.13 -12.54
N HIS A 128 -13.06 -3.64 -12.28
CA HIS A 128 -13.37 -5.06 -12.37
C HIS A 128 -13.35 -5.54 -13.83
N LEU A 129 -12.97 -6.81 -14.02
CA LEU A 129 -13.05 -7.51 -15.28
C LEU A 129 -14.50 -7.94 -15.57
N CYS A 130 -14.90 -7.88 -16.83
CA CYS A 130 -16.17 -8.42 -17.31
C CYS A 130 -15.94 -9.76 -18.02
N ASP A 131 -16.85 -10.71 -17.81
CA ASP A 131 -16.98 -11.88 -18.67
C ASP A 131 -17.48 -11.41 -20.05
N LEU A 132 -16.63 -11.54 -21.09
CA LEU A 132 -17.02 -11.50 -22.50
C LEU A 132 -17.02 -12.92 -23.06
#